data_AF-A0A7G8FLV8-F1
#
_entry.id   AF-A0A7G8FLV8-F1
#
_cell.length_a   1.000
_cell.length_b   1.000
_cell.length_c   1.000
_cell.angle_alpha   90.00
_cell.angle_beta   90.00
_cell.angle_gamma   90.00
#
_symmetry.space_group_name_H-M   'P 1'
#
loop_
_entity.id
_entity.type
_entity.pdbx_description
1 polymer ?
#
loop_
_entity_poly.entity_id
_entity_poly.type
_entity_poly.pdbx_seq_one_letter_code
_entity_poly.pdbx_strand_id
1 'polypeptide(L)' 'MEFAMQSDRSRLRELEIRVANPQHWSSGEHQINVENLRQLRFQIEDQLKKLRQQT' A
#
# COMPACT_ATOMS: atom_id res chain seq x y z
N MET A 1 6.73 5.68 -15.58
CA MET A 1 6.78 4.60 -14.58
C MET A 1 7.19 5.11 -13.20
N GLU A 2 8.18 6.01 -13.10
CA GLU A 2 8.60 6.63 -11.83
C GLU A 2 7.49 7.42 -11.09
N PHE A 3 6.63 8.15 -11.82
CA PHE A 3 5.50 8.87 -11.22
C PHE A 3 4.45 7.94 -10.57
N ALA A 4 4.21 6.77 -11.16
CA ALA A 4 3.28 5.78 -10.59
C ALA A 4 3.84 5.21 -9.28
N MET A 5 5.13 4.87 -9.25
CA MET A 5 5.80 4.38 -8.04
C MET A 5 5.85 5.42 -6.91
N GLN A 6 6.01 6.71 -7.21
CA GLN A 6 5.95 7.76 -6.19
C GLN A 6 4.55 7.90 -5.58
N SER A 7 3.51 7.81 -6.42
CA SER A 7 2.11 7.78 -5.96
C SER A 7 1.82 6.55 -5.11
N ASP A 8 2.33 5.37 -5.51
CA ASP A 8 2.16 4.12 -4.77
C ASP A 8 2.88 4.16 -3.42
N ARG A 9 4.08 4.74 -3.34
CA ARG A 9 4.81 4.94 -2.07
C ARG A 9 4.10 5.91 -1.13
N SER A 10 3.55 7.00 -1.66
CA SER A 10 2.81 7.99 -0.87
C SER A 10 1.53 7.38 -0.30
N ARG A 11 0.81 6.62 -1.12
CA ARG A 11 -0.41 5.91 -0.72
C ARG A 11 -0.12 4.76 0.26
N LEU A 12 1.02 4.06 0.09
CA LEU A 12 1.47 3.04 1.02
C LEU A 12 1.69 3.63 2.41
N ARG A 13 2.45 4.74 2.49
CA ARG A 13 2.72 5.42 3.75
C ARG A 13 1.44 5.92 4.43
N GLU A 14 0.50 6.46 3.66
CA GLU A 14 -0.80 6.87 4.19
C GLU A 14 -1.55 5.70 4.83
N LEU A 15 -1.65 4.56 4.12
CA LEU A 15 -2.33 3.38 4.63
C LEU A 15 -1.62 2.79 5.85
N GLU A 16 -0.29 2.77 5.88
CA GLU A 16 0.49 2.37 7.06
C GLU A 16 0.14 3.22 8.28
N ILE A 17 0.01 4.55 8.13
CA ILE A 17 -0.38 5.46 9.21
C ILE A 17 -1.82 5.16 9.66
N ARG A 18 -2.76 4.96 8.72
CA ARG A 18 -4.17 4.67 9.07
C ARG A 18 -4.30 3.34 9.82
N VAL A 19 -3.58 2.31 9.39
CA VAL A 19 -3.54 0.99 10.05
C VAL A 19 -2.86 1.06 11.42
N ALA A 20 -1.80 1.86 11.57
CA ALA A 20 -1.13 2.07 12.85
C ALA A 20 -1.97 2.85 13.88
N ASN A 21 -3.02 3.55 13.44
CA ASN A 21 -3.89 4.36 14.30
C ASN A 21 -5.36 3.90 14.21
N PRO A 22 -5.68 2.65 14.64
CA PRO A 22 -7.03 2.07 14.54
C PRO A 22 -8.09 2.87 15.30
N GLN A 23 -7.72 3.60 16.35
CA GLN A 23 -8.64 4.37 17.20
C GLN A 23 -9.41 5.48 16.46
N HIS A 24 -8.95 5.89 15.28
CA HIS A 24 -9.62 6.91 14.46
C HIS A 24 -10.65 6.32 13.48
N TRP A 25 -10.80 5.00 13.46
CA TRP A 25 -11.61 4.29 12.47
C TRP A 25 -12.61 3.37 13.17
N SER A 26 -13.78 3.19 12.57
CA SER A 26 -14.63 2.08 12.95
C SER A 26 -13.93 0.74 12.65
N SER A 27 -14.37 -0.35 13.29
CA SER A 27 -13.80 -1.68 13.04
C SER A 27 -13.87 -2.09 11.56
N GLY A 28 -14.96 -1.73 10.87
CA GLY A 28 -15.10 -1.98 9.43
C GLY A 28 -14.13 -1.16 8.57
N GLU A 29 -14.00 0.14 8.85
CA GLU A 29 -13.05 1.00 8.14
C GLU A 29 -11.59 0.58 8.38
N HIS A 30 -11.26 0.18 9.62
CA HIS A 30 -9.94 -0.33 9.93
C HIS A 30 -9.64 -1.62 9.16
N GLN A 31 -10.58 -2.56 9.09
CA GLN A 31 -10.45 -3.78 8.28
C GLN A 31 -10.23 -3.46 6.79
N ILE A 32 -10.97 -2.48 6.25
CA ILE A 32 -10.78 -2.02 4.87
C ILE A 32 -9.38 -1.41 4.68
N ASN A 33 -8.91 -0.59 5.61
CA ASN A 33 -7.56 0.00 5.55
C ASN A 33 -6.46 -1.08 5.58
N VAL A 34 -6.62 -2.13 6.40
CA VAL A 34 -5.71 -3.27 6.45
C VAL A 34 -5.69 -4.03 5.12
N GLU A 35 -6.85 -4.30 4.53
CA GLU A 35 -6.93 -5.02 3.25
C GLU A 35 -6.33 -4.19 2.10
N ASN A 36 -6.65 -2.90 2.04
CA ASN A 36 -6.06 -1.97 1.07
C ASN A 36 -4.54 -1.92 1.19
N LEU A 37 -4.00 -1.90 2.42
CA LEU A 37 -2.56 -1.94 2.67
C LEU A 37 -1.94 -3.23 2.14
N ARG A 38 -2.57 -4.38 2.40
CA ARG A 38 -2.11 -5.68 1.91
C ARG A 38 -2.07 -5.73 0.38
N GLN A 39 -3.15 -5.30 -0.27
CA GLN A 39 -3.25 -5.29 -1.73
C GLN A 39 -2.20 -4.39 -2.37
N LEU A 40 -1.99 -3.18 -1.83
CA LEU A 40 -1.01 -2.25 -2.38
C LEU A 40 0.43 -2.77 -2.22
N ARG A 41 0.76 -3.37 -1.06
CA ARG A 41 2.08 -4.01 -0.87
C ARG A 41 2.33 -5.12 -1.89
N PHE A 42 1.34 -5.98 -2.11
CA PHE A 42 1.44 -7.04 -3.11
C PHE A 42 1.67 -6.48 -4.52
N GLN A 43 0.92 -5.44 -4.92
CA GLN A 43 1.07 -4.80 -6.23
C GLN A 43 2.47 -4.21 -6.43
N ILE A 44 2.99 -3.51 -5.42
CA ILE A 44 4.34 -2.93 -5.47
C ILE A 44 5.39 -4.05 -5.57
N GLU A 45 5.28 -5.10 -4.77
CA GLU A 45 6.21 -6.24 -4.81
C GLU A 45 6.20 -6.95 -6.18
N ASP A 46 5.01 -7.16 -6.76
CA ASP A 46 4.87 -7.74 -8.10
C ASP A 46 5.49 -6.85 -9.18
N GLN A 47 5.26 -5.54 -9.14
CA GLN A 47 5.90 -4.59 -10.05
C GLN A 47 7.43 -4.57 -9.91
N LEU A 48 7.95 -4.57 -8.67
CA LEU A 48 9.39 -4.63 -8.41
C LEU A 48 10.01 -5.93 -8.90
N LYS A 49 9.31 -7.06 -8.73
CA LYS A 49 9.74 -8.35 -9.26
C LYS A 49 9.82 -8.34 -10.79
N LYS A 50 8.81 -7.78 -11.46
CA LYS A 50 8.80 -7.64 -12.93
C LYS A 50 9.96 -6.80 -13.43
N LEU A 51 10.29 -5.70 -12.75
CA LEU A 51 11.43 -4.85 -13.12
C LEU A 51 12.78 -5.57 -12.94
N ARG A 52 12.95 -6.32 -11.84
CA ARG A 52 14.15 -7.12 -11.62
C ARG A 52 14.35 -8.23 -12.65
N GLN A 53 13.29 -8.72 -13.27
CA GLN A 53 13.37 -9.73 -14.34
C GLN A 53 13.69 -9.13 -15.71
N GLN A 54 13.55 -7.82 -15.87
CA GLN A 54 13.83 -7.09 -17.12
C GLN A 54 15.24 -6.49 -17.17
N THR A 55 16.01 -6.63 -16.09
CA THR A 55 17.40 -6.15 -15.96
C THR A 55 18.35 -7.33 -15.87
#